data_AF-A0A4Q5VHR1-F1
#
_entry.id   AF-A0A4Q5VHR1-F1
#
_cell.length_a   1.000
_cell.length_b   1.000
_cell.length_c   1.000
_cell.angle_alpha   90.00
_cell.angle_beta   90.00
_cell.angle_gamma   90.00
#
_symmetry.space_group_name_H-M   'P 1'
#
loop_
_entity.id
_entity.type
_entity.pdbx_description
1 polymer ?
#
loop_
_entity_poly.entity_id
_entity_poly.type
_entity_poly.pdbx_seq_one_letter_code
_entity_poly.pdbx_strand_id
1 'polypeptide(L)'
;TYHLLMAYRDFPAVFGDEKQANGLEGKNGMADVLDEAKWGLDWLLRMHPKDDWMFNQVADDRDHMGMRIPKEDSFYGRGFQRPVYFVSGEPQQRGKFMNSTTGTSSTAAKFASAFALGSTVFRANKIYSDSLNKKMFSAFLFADKKMGYTQTASVKSPYIYAEENYLDDIELTFAIAAKPLMQFLDKGNRQEKDRVFNPIILRSSLKAASEEPVTPWLGTDTAKHYQWYPFINLGHYELAKQLKGKERDTILGYYKQGIQRVWNKAKGNAFYRGVPFIWCSNNLTTSFAIQCYWYKEGGLVDGPVYGSIYNNLIGITLYEPDEYAAFQSNLAVYHDDYGDYSTNEPTMDGTASLIYLLAAKEAEGQKKPGQKK
;
A
#
# COMPACT_ATOMS: atom_id res chain seq x y z
N THR A 1 7.63 -1.87 -7.67
CA THR A 1 8.66 -1.00 -7.04
C THR A 1 8.33 -0.62 -5.62
N TYR A 2 7.32 0.22 -5.33
CA TYR A 2 7.04 0.70 -3.96
C TYR A 2 6.89 -0.44 -2.94
N HIS A 3 6.04 -1.42 -3.24
CA HIS A 3 5.84 -2.60 -2.36
C HIS A 3 7.13 -3.39 -2.09
N LEU A 4 8.06 -3.49 -3.05
CA LEU A 4 9.35 -4.18 -2.85
C LEU A 4 10.25 -3.40 -1.89
N LEU A 5 10.33 -2.07 -2.08
CA LEU A 5 11.07 -1.18 -1.18
C LEU A 5 10.49 -1.21 0.23
N MET A 6 9.16 -1.18 0.35
CA MET A 6 8.44 -1.21 1.61
C MET A 6 8.65 -2.55 2.33
N ALA A 7 8.53 -3.67 1.59
CA ALA A 7 8.78 -5.00 2.14
C ALA A 7 10.21 -5.12 2.68
N TYR A 8 11.21 -4.67 1.93
CA TYR A 8 12.59 -4.67 2.42
C TYR A 8 12.79 -3.73 3.62
N ARG A 9 12.20 -2.53 3.61
CA ARG A 9 12.29 -1.58 4.73
C ARG A 9 11.74 -2.20 6.01
N ASP A 10 10.59 -2.85 5.94
CA ASP A 10 9.86 -3.34 7.11
C ASP A 10 10.37 -4.72 7.57
N PHE A 11 10.86 -5.55 6.64
CA PHE A 11 11.32 -6.91 6.91
C PHE A 11 12.70 -7.21 6.28
N PRO A 12 13.75 -6.42 6.56
CA PRO A 12 15.03 -6.54 5.86
C PRO A 12 15.70 -7.90 6.05
N ALA A 13 15.49 -8.53 7.21
CA ALA A 13 16.10 -9.83 7.54
C ALA A 13 15.56 -11.02 6.71
N VAL A 14 14.43 -10.85 6.01
CA VAL A 14 13.82 -11.89 5.17
C VAL A 14 14.52 -12.01 3.81
N PHE A 15 15.20 -10.94 3.36
CA PHE A 15 15.75 -10.86 2.01
C PHE A 15 17.26 -11.05 2.02
N GLY A 16 17.72 -12.11 1.36
CA GLY A 16 19.14 -12.42 1.16
C GLY A 16 19.74 -11.77 -0.10
N ASP A 17 21.05 -11.95 -0.23
CA ASP A 17 21.87 -11.62 -1.40
C ASP A 17 22.39 -12.94 -1.98
N GLU A 18 21.73 -13.44 -3.01
CA GLU A 18 22.01 -14.72 -3.66
C GLU A 18 22.18 -14.56 -5.19
N LYS A 19 21.66 -13.48 -5.77
CA LYS A 19 21.71 -13.19 -7.21
C LYS A 19 22.44 -11.88 -7.50
N GLN A 20 23.04 -11.83 -8.69
CA GLN A 20 23.53 -10.60 -9.27
C GLN A 20 22.36 -9.70 -9.68
N ALA A 21 22.64 -8.42 -9.96
CA ALA A 21 21.63 -7.45 -10.38
C ALA A 21 20.87 -7.80 -11.67
N ASN A 22 21.40 -8.76 -12.45
CA ASN A 22 20.79 -9.28 -13.67
C ASN A 22 20.05 -10.62 -13.46
N GLY A 23 19.91 -11.08 -12.21
CA GLY A 23 19.26 -12.33 -11.84
C GLY A 23 20.10 -13.59 -12.01
N LEU A 24 21.38 -13.48 -12.42
CA LEU A 24 22.28 -14.63 -12.48
C LEU A 24 22.82 -15.00 -11.09
N GLU A 25 23.34 -16.23 -10.96
CA GLU A 25 23.91 -16.72 -9.70
C GLU A 25 25.08 -15.86 -9.18
N GLY A 26 25.15 -15.72 -7.85
CA GLY A 26 26.26 -15.10 -7.13
C GLY A 26 25.85 -13.81 -6.43
N LYS A 27 26.68 -13.33 -5.49
CA LYS A 27 26.35 -12.19 -4.62
C LYS A 27 26.87 -10.85 -5.12
N ASN A 28 26.13 -9.76 -4.93
CA ASN A 28 26.55 -8.41 -5.34
C ASN A 28 26.65 -7.40 -4.19
N GLY A 29 26.42 -7.83 -2.94
CA GLY A 29 26.44 -6.99 -1.75
C GLY A 29 25.13 -6.25 -1.48
N MET A 30 24.04 -6.60 -2.15
CA MET A 30 22.71 -6.03 -2.00
C MET A 30 21.67 -7.14 -1.98
N ALA A 31 20.60 -6.98 -1.18
CA ALA A 31 19.54 -7.98 -1.18
C ALA A 31 18.86 -8.04 -2.55
N ASP A 32 18.55 -9.23 -3.05
CA ASP A 32 18.02 -9.44 -4.40
C ASP A 32 16.71 -8.65 -4.65
N VAL A 33 15.88 -8.49 -3.61
CA VAL A 33 14.64 -7.68 -3.68
C VAL A 33 14.93 -6.21 -3.96
N LEU A 34 16.08 -5.70 -3.51
CA LEU A 34 16.52 -4.34 -3.76
C LEU A 34 17.12 -4.18 -5.16
N ASP A 35 17.73 -5.22 -5.74
CA ASP A 35 18.11 -5.21 -7.16
C ASP A 35 16.88 -5.00 -8.04
N GLU A 36 15.82 -5.79 -7.80
CA GLU A 36 14.56 -5.67 -8.54
C GLU A 36 13.87 -4.32 -8.29
N ALA A 37 13.87 -3.84 -7.03
CA ALA A 37 13.33 -2.53 -6.72
C ALA A 37 14.12 -1.40 -7.41
N LYS A 38 15.46 -1.50 -7.45
CA LYS A 38 16.34 -0.55 -8.12
C LYS A 38 16.12 -0.57 -9.63
N TRP A 39 15.93 -1.75 -10.24
CA TRP A 39 15.59 -1.86 -11.66
C TRP A 39 14.32 -1.07 -11.99
N GLY A 40 13.29 -1.22 -11.16
CA GLY A 40 12.06 -0.43 -11.26
C GLY A 40 12.29 1.08 -11.09
N LEU A 41 13.07 1.51 -10.10
CA LEU A 41 13.40 2.93 -9.90
C LEU A 41 14.19 3.51 -11.08
N ASP A 42 15.15 2.78 -11.63
CA ASP A 42 15.93 3.18 -12.80
C ASP A 42 15.03 3.35 -14.03
N TRP A 43 14.00 2.51 -14.18
CA TRP A 43 12.99 2.70 -15.21
C TRP A 43 12.13 3.94 -14.96
N LEU A 44 11.67 4.18 -13.73
CA LEU A 44 10.92 5.39 -13.38
C LEU A 44 11.72 6.67 -13.63
N LEU A 45 13.03 6.68 -13.36
CA LEU A 45 13.92 7.80 -13.69
C LEU A 45 13.91 8.12 -15.20
N ARG A 46 13.85 7.10 -16.06
CA ARG A 46 13.75 7.26 -17.52
C ARG A 46 12.35 7.68 -17.97
N MET A 47 11.31 7.31 -17.21
CA MET A 47 9.93 7.75 -17.43
C MET A 47 9.64 9.16 -16.88
N HIS A 48 10.57 9.75 -16.13
CA HIS A 48 10.55 11.15 -15.69
C HIS A 48 11.89 11.86 -16.00
N PRO A 49 12.29 11.96 -17.29
CA PRO A 49 13.64 12.37 -17.66
C PRO A 49 13.92 13.87 -17.39
N LYS A 50 12.88 14.71 -17.49
CA LYS A 50 12.93 16.14 -17.16
C LYS A 50 11.89 16.47 -16.11
N ASP A 51 12.10 17.54 -15.36
CA ASP A 51 11.26 17.91 -14.22
C ASP A 51 9.80 18.20 -14.64
N ASP A 52 9.59 18.57 -15.91
CA ASP A 52 8.29 18.82 -16.52
C ASP A 52 7.83 17.73 -17.51
N TRP A 53 8.57 16.61 -17.64
CA TRP A 53 8.23 15.49 -18.53
C TRP A 53 8.00 14.22 -17.74
N MET A 54 6.79 13.68 -17.79
CA MET A 54 6.46 12.40 -17.18
C MET A 54 5.64 11.56 -18.15
N PHE A 55 5.94 10.28 -18.22
CA PHE A 55 5.27 9.32 -19.09
C PHE A 55 4.45 8.32 -18.27
N ASN A 56 3.22 8.05 -18.71
CA ASN A 56 2.30 7.13 -18.05
C ASN A 56 2.49 5.68 -18.49
N GLN A 57 2.87 5.47 -19.76
CA GLN A 57 3.04 4.15 -20.33
C GLN A 57 4.00 4.17 -21.52
N VAL A 58 4.66 3.03 -21.74
CA VAL A 58 5.34 2.66 -22.97
C VAL A 58 4.50 1.56 -23.62
N ALA A 59 4.33 1.63 -24.94
CA ALA A 59 3.47 0.76 -25.71
C ALA A 59 1.97 0.93 -25.38
N ASP A 60 1.17 0.17 -26.13
CA ASP A 60 -0.26 -0.02 -25.95
C ASP A 60 -0.61 -1.45 -26.39
N ASP A 61 -1.89 -1.79 -26.30
CA ASP A 61 -2.45 -3.12 -26.55
C ASP A 61 -2.28 -3.66 -27.98
N ARG A 62 -1.73 -2.88 -28.93
CA ARG A 62 -1.17 -3.45 -30.17
C ARG A 62 -0.11 -4.50 -29.88
N ASP A 63 0.54 -4.45 -28.71
CA ASP A 63 1.46 -5.47 -28.23
C ASP A 63 0.84 -6.88 -28.20
N HIS A 64 -0.48 -6.97 -28.11
CA HIS A 64 -1.20 -8.23 -27.94
C HIS A 64 -1.64 -8.86 -29.28
N MET A 65 -1.24 -8.30 -30.42
CA MET A 65 -1.70 -8.78 -31.74
C MET A 65 -1.12 -10.15 -32.15
N GLY A 66 -0.17 -10.70 -31.40
CA GLY A 66 0.45 -12.00 -31.70
C GLY A 66 1.70 -12.25 -30.86
N MET A 67 2.08 -13.52 -30.73
CA MET A 67 3.26 -13.94 -29.94
C MET A 67 4.57 -13.67 -30.71
N ARG A 68 5.58 -13.11 -30.02
CA ARG A 68 6.93 -12.87 -30.54
C ARG A 68 7.94 -12.70 -29.40
N ILE A 69 9.23 -12.78 -29.71
CA ILE A 69 10.28 -12.43 -28.76
C ILE A 69 10.26 -10.90 -28.57
N PRO A 70 10.45 -10.34 -27.35
CA PRO A 70 10.32 -8.90 -27.10
C PRO A 70 11.14 -8.01 -28.04
N LYS A 71 12.34 -8.44 -28.46
CA LYS A 71 13.21 -7.68 -29.37
C LYS A 71 12.68 -7.59 -30.81
N GLU A 72 11.69 -8.40 -31.17
CA GLU A 72 11.13 -8.53 -32.52
C GLU A 72 9.74 -7.89 -32.63
N ASP A 73 9.38 -7.04 -31.66
CA ASP A 73 8.09 -6.37 -31.62
C ASP A 73 7.99 -5.22 -32.63
N SER A 74 7.40 -5.48 -33.80
CA SER A 74 7.21 -4.50 -34.88
C SER A 74 5.78 -3.97 -35.05
N PHE A 75 4.88 -4.18 -34.09
CA PHE A 75 3.43 -3.96 -34.27
C PHE A 75 2.97 -2.49 -34.31
N TYR A 76 3.91 -1.55 -34.13
CA TYR A 76 3.62 -0.11 -34.13
C TYR A 76 3.88 0.57 -35.48
N GLY A 77 4.36 -0.16 -36.49
CA GLY A 77 4.57 0.36 -37.85
C GLY A 77 5.75 1.32 -37.97
N ARG A 78 6.71 1.29 -37.03
CA ARG A 78 7.91 2.14 -37.00
C ARG A 78 9.16 1.33 -36.62
N GLY A 79 9.39 0.21 -37.32
CA GLY A 79 10.39 -0.78 -36.90
C GLY A 79 10.07 -1.32 -35.50
N PHE A 80 11.06 -1.36 -34.61
CA PHE A 80 10.91 -1.82 -33.22
C PHE A 80 10.62 -0.69 -32.21
N GLN A 81 10.21 0.48 -32.69
CA GLN A 81 9.86 1.60 -31.81
C GLN A 81 8.48 1.39 -31.19
N ARG A 82 8.35 1.69 -29.89
CA ARG A 82 7.08 1.65 -29.15
C ARG A 82 6.66 3.07 -28.79
N PRO A 83 5.36 3.40 -28.87
CA PRO A 83 4.86 4.72 -28.47
C PRO A 83 5.08 4.93 -26.96
N VAL A 84 5.19 6.20 -26.57
CA VAL A 84 5.21 6.64 -25.18
C VAL A 84 4.12 7.68 -24.99
N TYR A 85 3.42 7.60 -23.87
CA TYR A 85 2.26 8.43 -23.59
C TYR A 85 2.56 9.33 -22.40
N PHE A 86 2.36 10.63 -22.57
CA PHE A 86 2.61 11.61 -21.52
C PHE A 86 1.56 11.52 -20.41
N VAL A 87 1.94 11.93 -19.20
CA VAL A 87 0.99 12.31 -18.16
C VAL A 87 0.52 13.74 -18.47
N SER A 88 -0.43 13.88 -19.41
CA SER A 88 -0.95 15.19 -19.83
C SER A 88 -1.93 15.81 -18.84
N GLY A 89 -2.59 14.98 -18.00
CA GLY A 89 -3.73 15.39 -17.18
C GLY A 89 -5.03 15.61 -17.96
N GLU A 90 -5.03 15.30 -19.26
CA GLU A 90 -6.21 15.40 -20.13
C GLU A 90 -6.59 14.03 -20.67
N PRO A 91 -7.88 13.83 -21.04
CA PRO A 91 -8.32 12.64 -21.78
C PRO A 91 -7.41 12.34 -22.97
N GLN A 92 -7.05 11.07 -23.15
CA GLN A 92 -6.27 10.57 -24.27
C GLN A 92 -7.05 9.54 -25.08
N GLN A 93 -6.70 9.41 -26.36
CA GLN A 93 -7.37 8.49 -27.28
C GLN A 93 -7.28 7.04 -26.77
N ARG A 94 -8.44 6.39 -26.68
CA ARG A 94 -8.63 4.97 -26.36
C ARG A 94 -9.47 4.30 -27.45
N GLY A 95 -8.81 3.72 -28.44
CA GLY A 95 -9.45 3.11 -29.61
C GLY A 95 -10.25 4.14 -30.39
N LYS A 96 -11.58 4.05 -30.37
CA LYS A 96 -12.52 5.04 -30.96
C LYS A 96 -13.07 6.06 -29.96
N PHE A 97 -12.68 5.97 -28.70
CA PHE A 97 -13.19 6.79 -27.60
C PHE A 97 -12.05 7.59 -26.96
N MET A 98 -12.36 8.42 -25.97
CA MET A 98 -11.36 8.99 -25.05
C MET A 98 -11.36 8.17 -23.75
N ASN A 99 -10.21 8.09 -23.08
CA ASN A 99 -10.17 7.65 -21.68
C ASN A 99 -10.70 8.75 -20.75
N SER A 100 -10.83 8.45 -19.46
CA SER A 100 -11.44 9.35 -18.48
C SER A 100 -10.42 10.13 -17.65
N THR A 101 -9.16 10.29 -18.11
CA THR A 101 -8.14 11.05 -17.39
C THR A 101 -8.64 12.44 -16.98
N THR A 102 -8.48 12.80 -15.72
CA THR A 102 -8.88 14.09 -15.16
C THR A 102 -7.71 14.95 -14.67
N GLY A 103 -6.56 14.35 -14.41
CA GLY A 103 -5.41 15.06 -13.86
C GLY A 103 -4.12 14.26 -13.87
N THR A 104 -3.07 14.84 -13.31
CA THR A 104 -1.69 14.31 -13.29
C THR A 104 -1.35 13.60 -11.98
N SER A 105 -2.18 13.72 -10.95
CA SER A 105 -1.84 13.42 -9.56
C SER A 105 -1.55 11.95 -9.32
N SER A 106 -2.45 11.03 -9.66
CA SER A 106 -2.27 9.58 -9.39
C SER A 106 -0.89 9.05 -9.81
N THR A 107 -0.54 9.13 -11.09
CA THR A 107 0.75 8.66 -11.61
C THR A 107 1.93 9.41 -11.00
N ALA A 108 1.88 10.74 -10.93
CA ALA A 108 3.00 11.55 -10.46
C ALA A 108 3.26 11.36 -8.94
N ALA A 109 2.20 11.21 -8.16
CA ALA A 109 2.28 10.90 -6.73
C ALA A 109 2.83 9.47 -6.50
N LYS A 110 2.44 8.47 -7.30
CA LYS A 110 3.08 7.13 -7.28
C LYS A 110 4.59 7.20 -7.58
N PHE A 111 5.00 8.03 -8.55
CA PHE A 111 6.43 8.28 -8.84
C PHE A 111 7.13 8.94 -7.65
N ALA A 112 6.57 10.03 -7.13
CA ALA A 112 7.11 10.75 -5.98
C ALA A 112 7.27 9.82 -4.78
N SER A 113 6.27 8.97 -4.51
CA SER A 113 6.28 8.03 -3.41
C SER A 113 7.37 6.96 -3.55
N ALA A 114 7.51 6.38 -4.75
CA ALA A 114 8.57 5.41 -5.04
C ALA A 114 9.97 6.03 -4.88
N PHE A 115 10.17 7.25 -5.39
CA PHE A 115 11.44 7.96 -5.26
C PHE A 115 11.75 8.36 -3.80
N ALA A 116 10.75 8.80 -3.02
CA ALA A 116 10.91 9.15 -1.61
C ALA A 116 11.36 7.94 -0.76
N LEU A 117 10.70 6.81 -0.94
CA LEU A 117 11.07 5.59 -0.22
C LEU A 117 12.41 5.05 -0.73
N GLY A 118 12.63 5.08 -2.05
CA GLY A 118 13.89 4.66 -2.66
C GLY A 118 15.09 5.46 -2.14
N SER A 119 14.99 6.78 -2.04
CA SER A 119 16.09 7.60 -1.51
C SER A 119 16.43 7.25 -0.06
N THR A 120 15.42 6.91 0.75
CA THR A 120 15.61 6.47 2.13
C THR A 120 16.30 5.11 2.21
N VAL A 121 15.84 4.14 1.42
CA VAL A 121 16.38 2.77 1.37
C VAL A 121 17.82 2.76 0.84
N PHE A 122 18.10 3.52 -0.22
CA PHE A 122 19.43 3.58 -0.86
C PHE A 122 20.35 4.68 -0.29
N ARG A 123 20.10 5.17 0.93
CA ARG A 123 20.87 6.26 1.56
C ARG A 123 22.38 6.04 1.61
N ALA A 124 22.84 4.79 1.66
CA ALA A 124 24.25 4.44 1.65
C ALA A 124 24.92 4.78 0.30
N ASN A 125 24.18 4.70 -0.81
CA ASN A 125 24.60 5.21 -2.12
C ASN A 125 24.11 6.65 -2.27
N LYS A 126 24.90 7.60 -1.75
CA LYS A 126 24.51 9.01 -1.68
C LYS A 126 24.17 9.62 -3.04
N ILE A 127 24.93 9.29 -4.09
CA ILE A 127 24.69 9.80 -5.45
C ILE A 127 23.31 9.35 -5.96
N TYR A 128 22.99 8.06 -5.81
CA TYR A 128 21.71 7.52 -6.25
C TYR A 128 20.56 8.06 -5.40
N SER A 129 20.72 8.06 -4.07
CA SER A 129 19.75 8.64 -3.13
C SER A 129 19.45 10.11 -3.44
N ASP A 130 20.45 10.92 -3.77
CA ASP A 130 20.25 12.34 -4.09
C ASP A 130 19.56 12.54 -5.43
N SER A 131 19.85 11.69 -6.42
CA SER A 131 19.13 11.66 -7.70
C SER A 131 17.65 11.35 -7.50
N LEU A 132 17.34 10.32 -6.70
CA LEU A 132 15.97 9.95 -6.34
C LEU A 132 15.27 11.07 -5.57
N ASN A 133 15.93 11.68 -4.59
CA ASN A 133 15.37 12.82 -3.85
C ASN A 133 15.02 13.95 -4.82
N LYS A 134 15.94 14.39 -5.69
CA LYS A 134 15.65 15.45 -6.67
C LYS A 134 14.43 15.11 -7.54
N LYS A 135 14.35 13.86 -8.02
CA LYS A 135 13.23 13.42 -8.87
C LYS A 135 11.92 13.22 -8.13
N MET A 136 11.97 12.92 -6.83
CA MET A 136 10.81 12.96 -5.95
C MET A 136 10.19 14.36 -5.92
N PHE A 137 11.00 15.42 -5.78
CA PHE A 137 10.50 16.81 -5.78
C PHE A 137 9.80 17.18 -7.07
N SER A 138 10.45 16.93 -8.21
CA SER A 138 9.85 17.26 -9.49
C SER A 138 8.58 16.45 -9.76
N ALA A 139 8.53 15.18 -9.34
CA ALA A 139 7.32 14.37 -9.42
C ALA A 139 6.20 14.88 -8.49
N PHE A 140 6.54 15.30 -7.26
CA PHE A 140 5.60 15.90 -6.32
C PHE A 140 4.97 17.18 -6.91
N LEU A 141 5.78 18.08 -7.45
CA LEU A 141 5.29 19.29 -8.12
C LEU A 141 4.49 18.95 -9.39
N PHE A 142 4.86 17.89 -10.11
CA PHE A 142 4.11 17.42 -11.27
C PHE A 142 2.70 16.93 -10.88
N ALA A 143 2.56 16.28 -9.73
CA ALA A 143 1.27 15.81 -9.22
C ALA A 143 0.29 16.96 -8.94
N ASP A 144 0.80 18.15 -8.63
CA ASP A 144 0.01 19.35 -8.32
C ASP A 144 -0.44 20.13 -9.56
N LYS A 145 0.11 19.83 -10.75
CA LYS A 145 -0.21 20.57 -11.99
C LYS A 145 -1.71 20.55 -12.32
N LYS A 146 -2.37 19.41 -12.11
CA LYS A 146 -3.81 19.26 -12.29
C LYS A 146 -4.32 18.12 -11.43
N MET A 147 -5.09 18.43 -10.39
CA MET A 147 -5.64 17.42 -9.49
C MET A 147 -6.54 16.44 -10.22
N GLY A 148 -6.26 15.15 -10.07
CA GLY A 148 -7.04 14.08 -10.69
C GLY A 148 -6.22 12.84 -11.00
N TYR A 149 -6.88 11.89 -11.67
CA TYR A 149 -6.29 10.60 -12.01
C TYR A 149 -5.91 10.52 -13.50
N THR A 150 -4.93 9.67 -13.81
CA THR A 150 -4.45 9.41 -15.18
C THR A 150 -4.75 7.96 -15.56
N GLN A 151 -5.46 7.78 -16.66
CA GLN A 151 -5.68 6.47 -17.26
C GLN A 151 -4.66 6.17 -18.36
N THR A 152 -4.37 4.89 -18.54
CA THR A 152 -3.63 4.43 -19.73
C THR A 152 -4.47 4.54 -20.99
N ALA A 153 -3.82 4.40 -22.14
CA ALA A 153 -4.46 4.48 -23.45
C ALA A 153 -4.26 3.16 -24.20
N SER A 154 -5.29 2.76 -24.95
CA SER A 154 -5.30 1.57 -25.81
C SER A 154 -5.75 1.95 -27.22
N VAL A 155 -5.49 1.09 -28.20
CA VAL A 155 -5.83 1.28 -29.61
C VAL A 155 -6.79 0.21 -30.11
N LYS A 156 -6.61 -1.06 -29.73
CA LYS A 156 -7.36 -2.20 -30.32
C LYS A 156 -8.53 -2.68 -29.47
N SER A 157 -8.44 -2.55 -28.16
CA SER A 157 -9.33 -3.12 -27.15
C SER A 157 -9.75 -2.05 -26.15
N PRO A 158 -10.83 -2.26 -25.37
CA PRO A 158 -11.27 -1.30 -24.36
C PRO A 158 -10.46 -1.37 -23.07
N TYR A 159 -9.55 -2.33 -22.92
CA TYR A 159 -8.86 -2.61 -21.67
C TYR A 159 -7.70 -1.64 -21.45
N ILE A 160 -7.72 -1.00 -20.29
CA ILE A 160 -6.73 -0.05 -19.81
C ILE A 160 -6.56 -0.28 -18.31
N TYR A 161 -5.50 0.28 -17.75
CA TYR A 161 -5.49 0.70 -16.35
C TYR A 161 -6.48 1.85 -16.18
N ALA A 162 -7.69 1.49 -15.75
CA ALA A 162 -8.82 2.39 -15.60
C ALA A 162 -8.81 3.08 -14.24
N GLU A 163 -7.68 3.69 -13.88
CA GLU A 163 -7.55 4.46 -12.64
C GLU A 163 -8.66 5.52 -12.55
N GLU A 164 -9.28 5.65 -11.37
CA GLU A 164 -10.34 6.62 -11.06
C GLU A 164 -10.17 7.19 -9.64
N ASN A 165 -9.02 6.95 -9.02
CA ASN A 165 -8.63 7.48 -7.71
C ASN A 165 -7.21 8.05 -7.77
N TYR A 166 -6.95 9.02 -6.90
CA TYR A 166 -5.64 9.63 -6.71
C TYR A 166 -5.39 10.07 -5.25
N LEU A 167 -6.39 9.93 -4.37
CA LEU A 167 -6.32 10.45 -3.00
C LEU A 167 -5.39 9.60 -2.15
N ASP A 168 -5.50 8.27 -2.23
CA ASP A 168 -4.53 7.31 -1.70
C ASP A 168 -3.07 7.60 -2.11
N ASP A 169 -2.84 7.98 -3.37
CA ASP A 169 -1.50 8.30 -3.87
C ASP A 169 -0.95 9.59 -3.29
N ILE A 170 -1.81 10.61 -3.22
CA ILE A 170 -1.46 11.92 -2.66
C ILE A 170 -1.21 11.78 -1.17
N GLU A 171 -2.08 11.06 -0.46
CA GLU A 171 -1.91 10.74 0.95
C GLU A 171 -0.57 10.05 1.19
N LEU A 172 -0.29 8.96 0.48
CA LEU A 172 0.98 8.23 0.59
C LEU A 172 2.18 9.15 0.38
N THR A 173 2.11 9.99 -0.65
CA THR A 173 3.19 10.91 -0.99
C THR A 173 3.43 11.90 0.15
N PHE A 174 2.38 12.53 0.68
CA PHE A 174 2.51 13.45 1.82
C PHE A 174 3.04 12.73 3.07
N ALA A 175 2.51 11.55 3.39
CA ALA A 175 2.92 10.78 4.54
C ALA A 175 4.43 10.46 4.53
N ILE A 176 4.99 10.07 3.38
CA ILE A 176 6.39 9.63 3.32
C ILE A 176 7.38 10.70 2.88
N ALA A 177 6.93 11.70 2.10
CA ALA A 177 7.81 12.72 1.57
C ALA A 177 8.07 13.87 2.56
N ALA A 178 7.38 13.94 3.71
CA ALA A 178 7.55 15.00 4.72
C ALA A 178 9.02 15.26 5.08
N LYS A 179 9.77 14.21 5.45
CA LYS A 179 11.18 14.32 5.83
C LYS A 179 12.10 14.75 4.68
N PRO A 180 12.08 14.09 3.50
CA PRO A 180 12.81 14.56 2.34
C PRO A 180 12.44 16.00 1.94
N LEU A 181 11.15 16.34 1.89
CA LEU A 181 10.66 17.66 1.49
C LEU A 181 11.27 18.79 2.34
N MET A 182 11.31 18.58 3.66
CA MET A 182 11.96 19.52 4.58
C MET A 182 13.47 19.68 4.34
N GLN A 183 14.16 18.60 3.95
CA GLN A 183 15.62 18.61 3.71
C GLN A 183 16.03 19.30 2.41
N PHE A 184 15.18 19.30 1.38
CA PHE A 184 15.50 19.92 0.09
C PHE A 184 15.16 21.40 0.03
N LEU A 185 14.14 21.85 0.77
CA LEU A 185 13.79 23.27 0.93
C LEU A 185 14.86 24.02 1.77
N ASP A 186 16.09 23.51 1.82
CA ASP A 186 17.11 23.96 2.74
C ASP A 186 17.99 25.10 2.22
N LYS A 187 17.81 26.25 2.89
CA LYS A 187 18.76 27.34 3.12
C LYS A 187 18.51 28.01 4.51
N GLY A 188 18.01 27.28 5.53
CA GLY A 188 17.57 27.93 6.79
C GLY A 188 17.41 27.02 8.03
N ASN A 189 17.18 27.62 9.20
CA ASN A 189 17.24 26.95 10.51
C ASN A 189 16.22 25.80 10.68
N ARG A 190 16.70 24.65 11.16
CA ARG A 190 15.97 23.36 11.26
C ARG A 190 14.79 23.39 12.24
N GLN A 191 14.92 24.11 13.36
CA GLN A 191 13.91 24.16 14.43
C GLN A 191 12.60 24.88 14.04
N GLU A 192 12.68 25.86 13.14
CA GLU A 192 11.51 26.66 12.75
C GLU A 192 10.63 25.92 11.73
N LYS A 193 11.25 25.09 10.88
CA LYS A 193 10.56 24.28 9.87
C LYS A 193 9.81 23.09 10.47
N ASP A 194 10.38 22.43 11.48
CA ASP A 194 9.67 21.36 12.22
C ASP A 194 8.37 21.89 12.85
N ARG A 195 8.31 23.19 13.21
CA ARG A 195 7.12 23.84 13.78
C ARG A 195 6.05 24.20 12.75
N VAL A 196 6.38 24.38 11.47
CA VAL A 196 5.46 24.94 10.45
C VAL A 196 5.19 23.97 9.30
N PHE A 197 6.23 23.37 8.72
CA PHE A 197 6.10 22.53 7.53
C PHE A 197 5.56 21.14 7.82
N ASN A 198 6.00 20.53 8.93
CA ASN A 198 5.53 19.21 9.34
C ASN A 198 4.00 19.20 9.61
N PRO A 199 3.43 20.19 10.33
CA PRO A 199 1.97 20.31 10.44
C PRO A 199 1.23 20.47 9.11
N ILE A 200 1.79 21.19 8.12
CA ILE A 200 1.13 21.36 6.82
C ILE A 200 1.10 20.04 6.05
N ILE A 201 2.22 19.33 5.98
CA ILE A 201 2.31 18.04 5.28
C ILE A 201 1.39 17.01 5.96
N LEU A 202 1.42 16.95 7.29
CA LEU A 202 0.56 16.05 8.06
C LEU A 202 -0.93 16.38 7.86
N ARG A 203 -1.30 17.67 7.85
CA ARG A 203 -2.67 18.11 7.55
C ARG A 203 -3.10 17.76 6.14
N SER A 204 -2.23 17.90 5.13
CA SER A 204 -2.52 17.49 3.76
C SER A 204 -2.75 15.99 3.66
N SER A 205 -1.94 15.18 4.35
CA SER A 205 -2.12 13.73 4.43
C SER A 205 -3.44 13.37 5.12
N LEU A 206 -3.74 13.96 6.29
CA LEU A 206 -5.01 13.77 7.00
C LEU A 206 -6.23 14.17 6.17
N LYS A 207 -6.12 15.26 5.39
CA LYS A 207 -7.18 15.69 4.49
C LYS A 207 -7.43 14.65 3.40
N ALA A 208 -6.39 14.21 2.69
CA ALA A 208 -6.52 13.17 1.67
C ALA A 208 -7.10 11.87 2.27
N ALA A 209 -6.64 11.49 3.47
CA ALA A 209 -7.16 10.33 4.20
C ALA A 209 -8.66 10.44 4.52
N SER A 210 -9.12 11.64 4.90
CA SER A 210 -10.55 11.88 5.17
C SER A 210 -11.43 11.93 3.93
N GLU A 211 -10.85 12.23 2.76
CA GLU A 211 -11.55 12.25 1.48
C GLU A 211 -11.67 10.83 0.87
N GLU A 212 -10.73 9.93 1.20
CA GLU A 212 -10.82 8.49 0.94
C GLU A 212 -10.71 7.62 2.21
N PRO A 213 -11.73 7.62 3.10
CA PRO A 213 -11.73 6.80 4.31
C PRO A 213 -11.65 5.30 4.03
N VAL A 214 -12.18 4.84 2.89
CA VAL A 214 -12.20 3.42 2.56
C VAL A 214 -11.89 3.28 1.08
N THR A 215 -10.90 2.44 0.76
CA THR A 215 -10.57 2.14 -0.64
C THR A 215 -11.82 1.66 -1.38
N PRO A 216 -12.21 2.27 -2.52
CA PRO A 216 -13.60 2.21 -2.99
C PRO A 216 -14.14 0.81 -3.30
N TRP A 217 -13.28 -0.16 -3.64
CA TRP A 217 -13.73 -1.53 -3.94
C TRP A 217 -14.15 -2.33 -2.71
N LEU A 218 -13.75 -1.93 -1.49
CA LEU A 218 -14.03 -2.67 -0.26
C LEU A 218 -15.54 -2.65 0.03
N GLY A 219 -16.21 -3.75 -0.32
CA GLY A 219 -17.67 -3.90 -0.22
C GLY A 219 -18.42 -3.88 -1.56
N THR A 220 -17.73 -3.72 -2.70
CA THR A 220 -18.37 -3.75 -4.03
C THR A 220 -18.31 -5.15 -4.66
N ASP A 221 -19.12 -5.40 -5.69
CA ASP A 221 -19.10 -6.66 -6.46
C ASP A 221 -18.38 -6.53 -7.81
N THR A 222 -18.20 -5.30 -8.28
CA THR A 222 -17.69 -5.02 -9.63
C THR A 222 -16.69 -3.88 -9.58
N ALA A 223 -15.67 -3.94 -10.44
CA ALA A 223 -14.78 -2.83 -10.75
C ALA A 223 -14.28 -2.96 -12.19
N LYS A 224 -13.85 -1.85 -12.78
CA LYS A 224 -13.12 -1.85 -14.05
C LYS A 224 -11.71 -2.39 -13.85
N HIS A 225 -11.06 -2.79 -14.93
CA HIS A 225 -9.68 -3.31 -14.89
C HIS A 225 -8.72 -2.25 -14.30
N TYR A 226 -8.06 -2.60 -13.18
CA TYR A 226 -7.19 -1.71 -12.41
C TYR A 226 -7.85 -0.38 -11.95
N GLN A 227 -9.17 -0.38 -11.73
CA GLN A 227 -9.85 0.74 -11.09
C GLN A 227 -9.42 0.83 -9.62
N TRP A 228 -8.92 2.01 -9.20
CA TRP A 228 -8.47 2.26 -7.83
C TRP A 228 -7.21 1.45 -7.43
N TYR A 229 -6.26 1.32 -8.35
CA TYR A 229 -4.99 0.65 -8.07
C TYR A 229 -4.13 1.57 -7.17
N PRO A 230 -3.49 1.08 -6.09
CA PRO A 230 -3.00 -0.29 -5.88
C PRO A 230 -3.92 -1.22 -5.07
N PHE A 231 -5.23 -0.91 -5.02
CA PHE A 231 -6.25 -1.67 -4.28
C PHE A 231 -6.07 -1.67 -2.75
N ILE A 232 -5.16 -0.85 -2.23
CA ILE A 232 -4.95 -0.60 -0.81
C ILE A 232 -4.44 0.82 -0.63
N ASN A 233 -5.00 1.56 0.32
CA ASN A 233 -4.49 2.88 0.65
C ASN A 233 -3.26 2.74 1.57
N LEU A 234 -2.07 2.74 0.98
CA LEU A 234 -0.78 2.72 1.68
C LEU A 234 -0.56 3.97 2.55
N GLY A 235 -1.19 5.09 2.20
CA GLY A 235 -1.11 6.36 2.91
C GLY A 235 -1.59 6.21 4.35
N HIS A 236 -2.72 5.54 4.56
CA HIS A 236 -3.26 5.29 5.90
C HIS A 236 -2.22 4.62 6.81
N TYR A 237 -1.50 3.61 6.29
CA TYR A 237 -0.47 2.90 7.06
C TYR A 237 0.74 3.79 7.39
N GLU A 238 1.26 4.52 6.40
CA GLU A 238 2.40 5.41 6.59
C GLU A 238 2.08 6.59 7.50
N LEU A 239 0.86 7.11 7.43
CA LEU A 239 0.34 8.20 8.25
C LEU A 239 0.10 7.73 9.69
N ALA A 240 -0.54 6.57 9.90
CA ALA A 240 -0.82 6.03 11.24
C ALA A 240 0.44 5.81 12.08
N LYS A 241 1.57 5.44 11.46
CA LYS A 241 2.88 5.30 12.14
C LYS A 241 3.43 6.62 12.69
N GLN A 242 2.94 7.76 12.20
CA GLN A 242 3.39 9.10 12.57
C GLN A 242 2.45 9.80 13.55
N LEU A 243 1.20 9.34 13.63
CA LEU A 243 0.15 9.90 14.49
C LEU A 243 0.10 9.25 15.87
N LYS A 244 -0.62 9.89 16.79
CA LYS A 244 -0.93 9.36 18.14
C LYS A 244 -2.36 9.72 18.55
N GLY A 245 -2.93 8.96 19.49
CA GLY A 245 -4.27 9.21 20.03
C GLY A 245 -5.36 9.24 18.95
N LYS A 246 -6.36 10.12 19.11
CA LYS A 246 -7.58 10.16 18.29
C LYS A 246 -7.33 10.24 16.79
N GLU A 247 -6.30 10.97 16.34
CA GLU A 247 -5.98 11.07 14.91
C GLU A 247 -5.51 9.73 14.35
N ARG A 248 -4.65 9.03 15.10
CA ARG A 248 -4.23 7.67 14.74
C ARG A 248 -5.40 6.70 14.74
N ASP A 249 -6.24 6.76 15.78
CA ASP A 249 -7.40 5.87 15.92
C ASP A 249 -8.40 6.08 14.77
N THR A 250 -8.55 7.33 14.29
CA THR A 250 -9.36 7.65 13.12
C THR A 250 -8.82 6.95 11.87
N ILE A 251 -7.52 7.05 11.60
CA ILE A 251 -6.87 6.40 10.45
C ILE A 251 -6.92 4.88 10.54
N LEU A 252 -6.75 4.29 11.73
CA LEU A 252 -6.93 2.84 11.89
C LEU A 252 -8.40 2.43 11.74
N GLY A 253 -9.33 3.28 12.16
CA GLY A 253 -10.77 3.10 11.99
C GLY A 253 -11.18 3.00 10.52
N TYR A 254 -10.48 3.68 9.61
CA TYR A 254 -10.67 3.57 8.15
C TYR A 254 -10.37 2.16 7.63
N TYR A 255 -9.26 1.55 8.08
CA TYR A 255 -9.00 0.15 7.78
C TYR A 255 -10.02 -0.80 8.39
N LYS A 256 -10.44 -0.57 9.66
CA LYS A 256 -11.51 -1.34 10.31
C LYS A 256 -12.79 -1.32 9.49
N GLN A 257 -13.21 -0.14 9.03
CA GLN A 257 -14.42 0.03 8.21
C GLN A 257 -14.33 -0.76 6.90
N GLY A 258 -13.19 -0.70 6.22
CA GLY A 258 -12.95 -1.48 5.01
C GLY A 258 -13.04 -2.99 5.24
N ILE A 259 -12.43 -3.49 6.33
CA ILE A 259 -12.49 -4.89 6.75
C ILE A 259 -13.93 -5.31 7.06
N GLN A 260 -14.67 -4.48 7.79
CA GLN A 260 -16.06 -4.76 8.12
C GLN A 260 -16.95 -4.83 6.87
N ARG A 261 -16.72 -3.96 5.87
CA ARG A 261 -17.46 -4.01 4.59
C ARG A 261 -17.23 -5.32 3.85
N VAL A 262 -16.00 -5.82 3.82
CA VAL A 262 -15.69 -7.13 3.23
C VAL A 262 -16.29 -8.26 4.06
N TRP A 263 -16.19 -8.21 5.39
CA TRP A 263 -16.76 -9.21 6.28
C TRP A 263 -18.29 -9.31 6.16
N ASN A 264 -18.98 -8.19 6.09
CA ASN A 264 -20.44 -8.15 5.93
C ASN A 264 -20.94 -8.89 4.68
N LYS A 265 -20.11 -8.97 3.63
CA LYS A 265 -20.39 -9.78 2.43
C LYS A 265 -19.94 -11.22 2.60
N ALA A 266 -18.75 -11.42 3.17
CA ALA A 266 -18.14 -12.72 3.40
C ALA A 266 -19.05 -13.64 4.24
N LYS A 267 -19.57 -13.14 5.37
CA LYS A 267 -20.37 -13.91 6.33
C LYS A 267 -21.64 -14.54 5.75
N GLY A 268 -22.11 -14.05 4.61
CA GLY A 268 -23.30 -14.54 3.92
C GLY A 268 -23.07 -15.64 2.89
N ASN A 269 -21.82 -16.10 2.68
CA ASN A 269 -21.52 -17.13 1.68
C ASN A 269 -20.63 -18.26 2.23
N ALA A 270 -20.75 -19.44 1.60
CA ALA A 270 -20.11 -20.68 2.05
C ALA A 270 -18.57 -20.65 2.05
N PHE A 271 -17.95 -19.69 1.36
CA PHE A 271 -16.50 -19.57 1.26
C PHE A 271 -15.93 -18.47 2.15
N TYR A 272 -16.78 -17.76 2.91
CA TYR A 272 -16.40 -16.58 3.68
C TYR A 272 -15.59 -15.57 2.86
N ARG A 273 -15.98 -15.39 1.60
CA ARG A 273 -15.26 -14.52 0.67
C ARG A 273 -16.05 -13.24 0.39
N GLY A 274 -15.50 -12.09 0.79
CA GLY A 274 -16.08 -10.78 0.50
C GLY A 274 -15.35 -9.99 -0.60
N VAL A 275 -14.23 -10.51 -1.10
CA VAL A 275 -13.46 -9.90 -2.19
C VAL A 275 -14.08 -10.28 -3.54
N PRO A 276 -14.37 -9.30 -4.44
CA PRO A 276 -15.08 -9.57 -5.68
C PRO A 276 -14.31 -10.50 -6.64
N PHE A 277 -15.05 -11.27 -7.44
CA PHE A 277 -14.51 -12.16 -8.48
C PHE A 277 -14.36 -11.42 -9.81
N ILE A 278 -13.50 -10.40 -9.81
CA ILE A 278 -13.17 -9.60 -11.00
C ILE A 278 -11.75 -9.89 -11.49
N TRP A 279 -11.36 -9.33 -12.63
CA TRP A 279 -9.98 -9.40 -13.10
C TRP A 279 -9.04 -8.86 -12.01
N CYS A 280 -7.99 -9.63 -11.71
CA CYS A 280 -7.02 -9.38 -10.64
C CYS A 280 -7.56 -9.61 -9.21
N SER A 281 -8.66 -10.37 -9.03
CA SER A 281 -9.25 -10.69 -7.72
C SER A 281 -8.26 -11.22 -6.67
N ASN A 282 -7.22 -11.94 -7.09
CA ASN A 282 -6.17 -12.40 -6.18
C ASN A 282 -5.26 -11.24 -5.73
N ASN A 283 -5.00 -10.24 -6.56
CA ASN A 283 -4.30 -9.03 -6.14
C ASN A 283 -5.12 -8.26 -5.11
N LEU A 284 -6.43 -8.11 -5.32
CA LEU A 284 -7.34 -7.52 -4.33
C LEU A 284 -7.32 -8.31 -3.01
N THR A 285 -7.24 -9.64 -3.11
CA THR A 285 -7.16 -10.53 -1.93
C THR A 285 -5.84 -10.31 -1.18
N THR A 286 -4.71 -10.19 -1.87
CA THR A 286 -3.41 -9.89 -1.25
C THR A 286 -3.42 -8.49 -0.62
N SER A 287 -3.91 -7.47 -1.32
CA SER A 287 -4.09 -6.12 -0.77
C SER A 287 -4.97 -6.14 0.48
N PHE A 288 -6.08 -6.87 0.46
CA PHE A 288 -6.94 -7.01 1.64
C PHE A 288 -6.24 -7.69 2.81
N ALA A 289 -5.51 -8.77 2.56
CA ALA A 289 -4.75 -9.48 3.59
C ALA A 289 -3.69 -8.58 4.23
N ILE A 290 -3.01 -7.75 3.44
CA ILE A 290 -2.06 -6.74 3.92
C ILE A 290 -2.78 -5.71 4.81
N GLN A 291 -3.94 -5.20 4.38
CA GLN A 291 -4.74 -4.28 5.19
C GLN A 291 -5.18 -4.90 6.52
N CYS A 292 -5.63 -6.16 6.53
CA CYS A 292 -5.93 -6.89 7.75
C CYS A 292 -4.70 -7.02 8.65
N TYR A 293 -3.53 -7.31 8.07
CA TYR A 293 -2.27 -7.39 8.81
C TYR A 293 -1.87 -6.04 9.44
N TRP A 294 -2.01 -4.93 8.71
CA TRP A 294 -1.71 -3.60 9.24
C TRP A 294 -2.73 -3.08 10.24
N TYR A 295 -4.00 -3.44 10.06
CA TYR A 295 -5.03 -3.15 11.06
C TYR A 295 -4.83 -3.98 12.34
N LYS A 296 -4.27 -5.19 12.20
CA LYS A 296 -3.88 -6.07 13.32
C LYS A 296 -2.69 -5.47 14.07
N GLU A 297 -2.90 -4.32 14.68
CA GLU A 297 -2.18 -3.90 15.85
C GLU A 297 -2.96 -4.34 17.07
N GLY A 298 -2.65 -5.56 17.51
CA GLY A 298 -3.21 -6.17 18.69
C GLY A 298 -2.39 -7.41 19.05
N GLY A 299 -2.05 -7.50 20.33
CA GLY A 299 -1.55 -8.74 20.89
C GLY A 299 -2.65 -9.79 20.99
N LEU A 300 -2.30 -10.98 21.46
CA LEU A 300 -3.30 -11.86 22.05
C LEU A 300 -4.04 -11.04 23.13
N VAL A 301 -5.36 -10.89 22.99
CA VAL A 301 -6.16 -10.25 24.04
C VAL A 301 -6.28 -11.19 25.24
N ASP A 302 -6.46 -10.64 26.45
CA ASP A 302 -6.62 -11.43 27.69
C ASP A 302 -7.67 -12.54 27.54
N GLY A 303 -8.70 -12.28 26.73
CA GLY A 303 -9.72 -13.25 26.37
C GLY A 303 -10.76 -13.44 27.47
N PRO A 304 -11.61 -14.48 27.37
CA PRO A 304 -12.70 -14.65 28.32
C PRO A 304 -12.20 -14.83 29.76
N VAL A 305 -12.81 -14.09 30.69
CA VAL A 305 -12.57 -14.25 32.14
C VAL A 305 -13.82 -14.79 32.82
N TYR A 306 -13.69 -15.28 34.05
CA TYR A 306 -14.86 -15.66 34.82
C TYR A 306 -15.77 -14.45 35.03
N GLY A 307 -17.09 -14.63 34.95
CA GLY A 307 -18.05 -13.55 35.22
C GLY A 307 -17.85 -12.95 36.60
N SER A 308 -17.44 -13.76 37.58
CA SER A 308 -17.06 -13.28 38.91
C SER A 308 -15.83 -12.36 38.91
N ILE A 309 -14.86 -12.56 38.01
CA ILE A 309 -13.70 -11.67 37.90
C ILE A 309 -14.17 -10.34 37.33
N TYR A 310 -14.83 -10.35 36.16
CA TYR A 310 -15.36 -9.16 35.51
C TYR A 310 -16.21 -8.30 36.46
N ASN A 311 -17.15 -8.93 37.19
CA ASN A 311 -18.07 -8.23 38.10
C ASN A 311 -17.39 -7.60 39.33
N ASN A 312 -16.15 -7.97 39.65
CA ASN A 312 -15.41 -7.45 40.81
C ASN A 312 -14.26 -6.50 40.42
N LEU A 313 -14.06 -6.25 39.13
CA LEU A 313 -13.00 -5.37 38.65
C LEU A 313 -13.42 -3.90 38.69
N ILE A 314 -12.47 -3.04 39.04
CA ILE A 314 -12.71 -1.62 39.26
C ILE A 314 -12.53 -0.87 37.93
N GLY A 315 -13.44 0.06 37.62
CA GLY A 315 -13.28 0.95 36.47
C GLY A 315 -13.63 0.32 35.12
N ILE A 316 -14.26 -0.85 35.11
CA ILE A 316 -14.83 -1.45 33.91
C ILE A 316 -16.17 -0.79 33.60
N THR A 317 -16.39 -0.44 32.34
CA THR A 317 -17.68 0.09 31.84
C THR A 317 -17.79 -0.25 30.37
N LEU A 318 -18.82 -1.00 29.98
CA LEU A 318 -19.12 -1.20 28.55
C LEU A 318 -19.68 0.09 27.97
N TYR A 319 -19.09 0.55 26.87
CA TYR A 319 -19.50 1.77 26.18
C TYR A 319 -20.44 1.49 25.00
N GLU A 320 -20.40 0.26 24.48
CA GLU A 320 -21.31 -0.28 23.48
C GLU A 320 -22.16 -1.42 24.07
N PRO A 321 -23.32 -1.74 23.47
CA PRO A 321 -24.06 -2.94 23.83
C PRO A 321 -23.23 -4.21 23.62
N ASP A 322 -23.30 -5.17 24.55
CA ASP A 322 -22.62 -6.46 24.42
C ASP A 322 -23.16 -7.25 23.21
N GLU A 323 -22.36 -7.31 22.13
CA GLU A 323 -22.67 -8.05 20.91
C GLU A 323 -22.85 -9.55 21.16
N TYR A 324 -22.23 -10.09 22.21
CA TYR A 324 -22.22 -11.52 22.53
C TYR A 324 -23.18 -11.90 23.64
N ALA A 325 -24.04 -10.99 24.11
CA ALA A 325 -24.90 -11.20 25.28
C ALA A 325 -25.70 -12.52 25.24
N ALA A 326 -26.17 -12.94 24.06
CA ALA A 326 -26.92 -14.19 23.89
C ALA A 326 -26.08 -15.48 24.07
N PHE A 327 -24.75 -15.36 24.01
CA PHE A 327 -23.79 -16.45 24.08
C PHE A 327 -22.96 -16.44 25.37
N GLN A 328 -23.01 -15.36 26.15
CA GLN A 328 -22.35 -15.29 27.45
C GLN A 328 -22.99 -16.26 28.45
N SER A 329 -22.23 -16.60 29.48
CA SER A 329 -22.73 -17.38 30.61
C SER A 329 -22.34 -16.72 31.93
N ASN A 330 -23.01 -17.09 33.01
CA ASN A 330 -22.59 -16.68 34.35
C ASN A 330 -21.18 -17.18 34.70
N LEU A 331 -20.69 -18.21 34.01
CA LEU A 331 -19.36 -18.76 34.24
C LEU A 331 -18.30 -17.85 33.66
N ALA A 332 -18.36 -17.54 32.36
CA ALA A 332 -17.34 -16.77 31.66
C ALA A 332 -17.96 -15.76 30.69
N VAL A 333 -17.29 -14.62 30.57
CA VAL A 333 -17.68 -13.50 29.71
C VAL A 333 -16.50 -13.03 28.86
N TYR A 334 -16.79 -12.55 27.66
CA TYR A 334 -15.85 -11.80 26.81
C TYR A 334 -16.59 -10.65 26.16
N HIS A 335 -16.11 -9.43 26.34
CA HIS A 335 -16.74 -8.25 25.74
C HIS A 335 -15.79 -7.64 24.70
N ASP A 336 -16.21 -7.54 23.44
CA ASP A 336 -15.45 -6.78 22.43
C ASP A 336 -15.70 -5.27 22.59
N ASP A 337 -15.29 -4.74 23.74
CA ASP A 337 -15.46 -3.35 24.14
C ASP A 337 -14.15 -2.83 24.76
N TYR A 338 -13.77 -1.59 24.45
CA TYR A 338 -12.52 -1.02 24.94
C TYR A 338 -12.54 -0.72 26.45
N GLY A 339 -13.73 -0.61 27.03
CA GLY A 339 -13.95 -0.37 28.45
C GLY A 339 -13.91 -1.63 29.31
N ASP A 340 -13.79 -2.82 28.70
CA ASP A 340 -13.47 -4.08 29.38
C ASP A 340 -12.01 -4.48 29.13
N TYR A 341 -11.12 -3.88 29.90
CA TYR A 341 -9.70 -4.26 29.88
C TYR A 341 -9.47 -5.70 30.33
N SER A 342 -10.41 -6.32 31.05
CA SER A 342 -10.19 -7.68 31.58
C SER A 342 -10.29 -8.77 30.53
N THR A 343 -10.99 -8.49 29.42
CA THR A 343 -11.18 -9.48 28.36
C THR A 343 -10.64 -9.04 27.00
N ASN A 344 -10.56 -7.73 26.75
CA ASN A 344 -10.20 -7.17 25.45
C ASN A 344 -8.90 -6.34 25.47
N GLU A 345 -8.15 -6.35 26.57
CA GLU A 345 -6.81 -5.73 26.61
C GLU A 345 -5.80 -6.58 25.82
N PRO A 346 -5.05 -5.99 24.87
CA PRO A 346 -3.97 -6.69 24.17
C PRO A 346 -2.77 -6.93 25.10
N THR A 347 -2.32 -8.18 25.22
CA THR A 347 -1.22 -8.57 26.11
C THR A 347 0.08 -8.85 25.35
N MET A 348 1.20 -8.26 25.78
CA MET A 348 2.51 -8.49 25.15
C MET A 348 3.07 -9.88 25.46
N ASP A 349 2.86 -10.38 26.68
CA ASP A 349 3.29 -11.68 27.20
C ASP A 349 2.45 -12.83 26.63
N GLY A 350 1.13 -12.67 26.53
CA GLY A 350 0.27 -13.60 25.80
C GLY A 350 0.67 -13.70 24.33
N THR A 351 1.01 -12.56 23.71
CA THR A 351 1.52 -12.52 22.34
C THR A 351 2.86 -13.23 22.19
N ALA A 352 3.81 -13.01 23.11
CA ALA A 352 5.10 -13.70 23.09
C ALA A 352 4.94 -15.22 23.20
N SER A 353 4.01 -15.68 24.05
CA SER A 353 3.68 -17.10 24.19
C SER A 353 3.06 -17.69 22.92
N LEU A 354 2.14 -16.95 22.29
CA LEU A 354 1.54 -17.34 21.00
C LEU A 354 2.59 -17.42 19.89
N ILE A 355 3.54 -16.48 19.84
CA ILE A 355 4.63 -16.49 18.86
C ILE A 355 5.43 -17.79 18.95
N TYR A 356 5.74 -18.27 20.16
CA TYR A 356 6.45 -19.55 20.33
C TYR A 356 5.67 -20.72 19.72
N LEU A 357 4.36 -20.80 20.00
CA LEU A 357 3.51 -21.86 19.45
C LEU A 357 3.41 -21.79 17.92
N LEU A 358 3.21 -20.60 17.36
CA LEU A 358 3.14 -20.40 15.91
C LEU A 358 4.48 -20.74 15.23
N ALA A 359 5.61 -20.37 15.83
CA ALA A 359 6.94 -20.72 15.34
C ALA A 359 7.18 -22.24 15.38
N ALA A 360 6.74 -22.93 16.43
CA ALA A 360 6.82 -24.38 16.51
C ALA A 360 5.98 -25.07 15.42
N LYS A 361 4.77 -24.56 15.14
CA LYS A 361 3.88 -25.09 14.09
C LYS A 361 4.43 -24.83 12.69
N GLU A 362 5.02 -23.67 12.45
CA GLU A 362 5.73 -23.38 11.20
C GLU A 362 6.91 -24.34 11.02
N ALA A 363 7.72 -24.57 12.06
CA ALA A 363 8.82 -25.52 12.03
C ALA A 363 8.36 -26.98 11.77
N GLU A 364 7.18 -27.37 12.28
CA GLU A 364 6.54 -28.66 11.95
C GLU A 364 6.08 -28.69 10.49
N GLY A 365 5.46 -27.63 9.98
CA GLY A 365 4.99 -27.53 8.60
C GLY A 365 6.11 -27.47 7.55
N GLN A 366 7.26 -26.90 7.92
CA GLN A 366 8.47 -26.86 7.09
C GLN A 366 9.17 -28.23 6.98
N LYS A 367 8.88 -29.18 7.87
CA LYS A 367 9.28 -30.58 7.70
C LYS A 367 8.41 -31.23 6.61
N LYS A 368 8.78 -31.01 5.34
CA LYS A 368 8.09 -31.58 4.17
C LYS A 368 8.40 -33.08 3.94
N PRO A 369 7.48 -33.78 3.25
CA PRO A 369 7.53 -35.23 3.02
C PRO A 369 8.66 -35.59 2.06
N GLY A 370 9.65 -36.33 2.55
CA GLY A 370 10.81 -36.73 1.74
C GLY A 370 11.92 -37.43 2.50
N GLN A 371 11.97 -37.33 3.83
CA GLN A 371 12.86 -38.17 4.63
C GLN A 371 12.17 -39.50 4.94
N LYS A 372 12.36 -40.48 4.03
CA LYS A 372 12.28 -41.89 4.42
C LYS A 372 13.30 -42.11 5.55
N LYS A 373 12.83 -42.68 6.65
CA LYS A 373 13.68 -43.25 7.70
C LYS A 373 14.61 -44.31 7.11
#